data_AF-A0A2A2Q8S8-F1
#
_entry.id   AF-A0A2A2Q8S8-F1
#
_cell.length_a   1.000
_cell.length_b   1.000
_cell.length_c   1.000
_cell.angle_alpha   90.00
_cell.angle_beta   90.00
_cell.angle_gamma   90.00
#
_symmetry.space_group_name_H-M   'P 1'
#
loop_
_entity.id
_entity.type
_entity.pdbx_description
1 polymer ?
#
loop_
_entity_poly.entity_id
_entity_poly.type
_entity_poly.pdbx_seq_one_letter_code
_entity_poly.pdbx_strand_id
1 'polypeptide(L)'
;MSESEPVSKSDFIRDIIAGDLASGVHATTITRFPPEPNGYLHIGHAKSICLNFGIAEENVKTGAKCHLRFDDTNPEKEESEYVESIKRDVRWLGFDWGDDLYFASNYFGFFHECAVHLIKASKAYVENESAEEMRIKRGNLTTPGTHSAYRDRSVEENISLFEKMRRGEFKEGECVLRAKIDMASPNMNMRDPVLYRIMHTPHHNTGDAWCIYPMYDFAHPLEDALEHITHSLCTLEFENHRPLYDWFIENCPVPSKPRQIEFARLNLTYTVMSKRKLLQLVQEGHVDGWDDPRLPTISGLRRRGYPAVAIRDFCKRIGITKFNGTTDVALLEFEVRDYLNRSVPRRMAVLDPVKVVLENWSAEPLANALVSNHPQNPEMGEREVAMSGEVWIERDDFMEDPPKKFFRLGPGRCVRLRGGHIIRCVSYEKDSD
;
A
#
# COMPACT_ATOMS: atom_id res chain seq x y z
N MET A 1 24.32 -10.28 -34.03
CA MET A 1 22.86 -10.12 -33.96
C MET A 1 22.59 -9.45 -32.63
N SER A 2 22.24 -8.17 -32.64
CA SER A 2 21.90 -7.44 -31.43
C SER A 2 20.63 -8.07 -30.85
N GLU A 3 20.74 -8.66 -29.67
CA GLU A 3 19.56 -9.02 -28.88
C GLU A 3 18.78 -7.74 -28.65
N SER A 4 17.62 -7.64 -29.30
CA SER A 4 16.63 -6.61 -28.99
C SER A 4 16.26 -6.77 -27.53
N GLU A 5 16.47 -5.72 -26.73
CA GLU A 5 15.91 -5.65 -25.39
C GLU A 5 14.43 -6.03 -25.46
N PRO A 6 13.93 -6.91 -24.57
CA PRO A 6 12.53 -7.29 -24.59
C PRO A 6 11.70 -6.03 -24.38
N VAL A 7 10.92 -5.63 -25.39
CA VAL A 7 9.92 -4.56 -25.28
C VAL A 7 9.05 -4.94 -24.08
N SER A 8 9.19 -4.19 -22.98
CA SER A 8 8.37 -4.45 -21.79
C SER A 8 6.93 -4.29 -22.24
N LYS A 9 6.09 -5.30 -21.98
CA LYS A 9 4.66 -5.19 -22.28
C LYS A 9 4.12 -4.00 -21.48
N SER A 10 3.76 -2.93 -22.19
CA SER A 10 3.10 -1.76 -21.62
C SER A 10 1.71 -2.17 -21.13
N ASP A 11 1.24 -1.52 -20.07
CA ASP A 11 -0.13 -1.67 -19.59
C ASP A 11 -1.01 -0.49 -20.04
N PHE A 12 -2.32 -0.66 -19.89
CA PHE A 12 -3.29 0.30 -20.41
C PHE A 12 -3.16 1.72 -19.84
N ILE A 13 -2.62 1.89 -18.61
CA ILE A 13 -2.42 3.23 -18.02
C ILE A 13 -1.22 3.90 -18.68
N ARG A 14 -0.12 3.15 -18.84
CA ARG A 14 1.07 3.63 -19.54
C ARG A 14 0.76 3.96 -21.00
N ASP A 15 -0.09 3.16 -21.66
CA ASP A 15 -0.56 3.44 -23.03
C ASP A 15 -1.38 4.74 -23.12
N ILE A 16 -2.26 5.00 -22.14
CA ILE A 16 -3.02 6.27 -22.06
C ILE A 16 -2.07 7.44 -21.89
N ILE A 17 -1.14 7.36 -20.93
CA ILE A 17 -0.18 8.43 -20.65
C ILE A 17 0.70 8.71 -21.87
N ALA A 18 1.20 7.67 -22.53
CA ALA A 18 2.00 7.82 -23.74
C ALA A 18 1.19 8.50 -24.86
N GLY A 19 -0.10 8.16 -25.02
CA GLY A 19 -1.00 8.82 -25.95
C GLY A 19 -1.27 10.29 -25.62
N ASP A 20 -1.49 10.62 -24.35
CA ASP A 20 -1.77 11.98 -23.89
C ASP A 20 -0.54 12.89 -24.01
N LEU A 21 0.67 12.36 -23.75
CA LEU A 21 1.93 13.06 -24.00
C LEU A 21 2.19 13.26 -25.50
N ALA A 22 1.97 12.23 -26.32
CA ALA A 22 2.21 12.30 -27.77
C ALA A 22 1.24 13.24 -28.49
N SER A 23 -0.01 13.30 -28.02
CA SER A 23 -1.03 14.21 -28.56
C SER A 23 -0.91 15.65 -28.03
N GLY A 24 -0.07 15.88 -27.02
CA GLY A 24 0.12 17.19 -26.40
C GLY A 24 -1.03 17.64 -25.51
N VAL A 25 -1.93 16.71 -25.10
CA VAL A 25 -2.95 16.99 -24.08
C VAL A 25 -2.30 17.39 -22.77
N HIS A 26 -1.19 16.74 -22.43
CA HIS A 26 -0.32 17.10 -21.31
C HIS A 26 1.13 17.24 -21.77
N ALA A 27 1.82 18.28 -21.28
CA ALA A 27 3.26 18.46 -21.54
C ALA A 27 4.13 17.56 -20.66
N THR A 28 3.61 17.16 -19.50
CA THR A 28 4.26 16.29 -18.52
C THR A 28 3.21 15.45 -17.78
N THR A 29 3.64 14.47 -17.02
CA THR A 29 2.78 13.62 -16.21
C THR A 29 2.97 13.92 -14.73
N ILE A 30 1.90 14.30 -14.06
CA ILE A 30 1.83 14.46 -12.60
C ILE A 30 0.85 13.42 -12.05
N THR A 31 1.35 12.53 -11.19
CA THR A 31 0.57 11.53 -10.44
C THR A 31 0.64 11.82 -8.94
N ARG A 32 -0.09 11.05 -8.14
CA ARG A 32 0.02 11.10 -6.67
C ARG A 32 -0.27 9.77 -6.01
N PHE A 33 0.37 9.52 -4.87
CA PHE A 33 -0.05 8.51 -3.91
C PHE A 33 -0.76 9.20 -2.74
N PRO A 34 -2.10 9.05 -2.60
CA PRO A 34 -2.89 9.77 -1.60
C PRO A 34 -3.40 8.87 -0.45
N PRO A 35 -2.56 8.33 0.45
CA PRO A 35 -3.06 7.50 1.55
C PRO A 35 -3.76 8.33 2.64
N GLU A 36 -4.89 7.82 3.14
CA GLU A 36 -5.46 8.27 4.42
C GLU A 36 -4.53 7.81 5.57
N PRO A 37 -4.11 8.71 6.49
CA PRO A 37 -3.20 8.39 7.58
C PRO A 37 -3.92 7.72 8.77
N ASN A 38 -4.65 6.63 8.51
CA ASN A 38 -5.44 5.88 9.51
C ASN A 38 -4.94 4.45 9.77
N GLY A 39 -3.72 4.14 9.33
CA GLY A 39 -3.14 2.82 9.47
C GLY A 39 -1.88 2.63 8.64
N TYR A 40 -1.11 1.59 8.97
CA TYR A 40 0.12 1.24 8.27
C TYR A 40 -0.15 0.78 6.82
N LEU A 41 0.83 1.03 5.95
CA LEU A 41 0.79 0.53 4.58
C LEU A 41 0.96 -0.99 4.57
N HIS A 42 0.14 -1.69 3.79
CA HIS A 42 0.35 -3.07 3.37
C HIS A 42 0.81 -3.23 1.91
N ILE A 43 1.19 -4.46 1.53
CA ILE A 43 1.67 -4.83 0.18
C ILE A 43 0.73 -4.41 -0.96
N GLY A 44 -0.57 -4.28 -0.70
CA GLY A 44 -1.52 -3.71 -1.66
C GLY A 44 -1.24 -2.25 -2.01
N HIS A 45 -0.79 -1.44 -1.06
CA HIS A 45 -0.36 -0.06 -1.31
C HIS A 45 0.97 -0.03 -2.07
N ALA A 46 1.87 -1.01 -1.87
CA ALA A 46 3.10 -1.07 -2.67
C ALA A 46 2.79 -1.16 -4.17
N LYS A 47 1.71 -1.84 -4.58
CA LYS A 47 1.25 -1.83 -5.98
C LYS A 47 0.92 -0.41 -6.45
N SER A 48 0.16 0.36 -5.66
CA SER A 48 -0.20 1.74 -5.97
C SER A 48 1.01 2.69 -5.98
N ILE A 49 1.92 2.53 -5.02
CA ILE A 49 3.17 3.29 -4.92
C ILE A 49 4.05 3.02 -6.15
N CYS A 50 4.31 1.75 -6.46
CA CYS A 50 5.13 1.37 -7.61
C CYS A 50 4.52 1.84 -8.93
N LEU A 51 3.18 1.91 -9.02
CA LEU A 51 2.51 2.46 -10.20
C LEU A 51 2.70 3.98 -10.30
N ASN A 52 2.29 4.73 -9.26
CA ASN A 52 2.28 6.19 -9.32
C ASN A 52 3.69 6.78 -9.41
N PHE A 53 4.59 6.34 -8.54
CA PHE A 53 5.99 6.80 -8.56
C PHE A 53 6.76 6.22 -9.74
N GLY A 54 6.52 4.96 -10.12
CA GLY A 54 7.17 4.34 -11.27
C GLY A 54 6.84 5.06 -12.58
N ILE A 55 5.59 5.50 -12.77
CA ILE A 55 5.20 6.33 -13.92
C ILE A 55 5.98 7.64 -13.96
N ALA A 56 6.17 8.30 -12.81
CA ALA A 56 6.94 9.54 -12.74
C ALA A 56 8.42 9.30 -13.06
N GLU A 57 9.04 8.25 -12.51
CA GLU A 57 10.43 7.88 -12.80
C GLU A 57 10.65 7.54 -14.28
N GLU A 58 9.74 6.77 -14.87
CA GLU A 58 9.78 6.39 -16.30
C GLU A 58 9.70 7.61 -17.23
N ASN A 59 9.03 8.68 -16.79
CA ASN A 59 8.79 9.89 -17.56
C ASN A 59 9.59 11.10 -17.06
N VAL A 60 10.64 10.91 -16.24
CA VAL A 60 11.38 12.02 -15.61
C VAL A 60 11.91 13.06 -16.61
N LYS A 61 12.18 12.66 -17.85
CA LYS A 61 12.66 13.54 -18.93
C LYS A 61 11.65 14.62 -19.35
N THR A 62 10.36 14.42 -19.11
CA THR A 62 9.31 15.43 -19.36
C THR A 62 9.08 16.33 -18.14
N GLY A 63 9.85 16.14 -17.06
CA GLY A 63 9.60 16.78 -15.77
C GLY A 63 8.46 16.12 -15.01
N ALA A 64 8.21 14.83 -15.24
CA ALA A 64 7.16 14.10 -14.55
C ALA A 64 7.43 13.99 -13.05
N LYS A 65 6.37 14.02 -12.25
CA LYS A 65 6.43 14.04 -10.79
C LYS A 65 5.34 13.15 -10.19
N CYS A 66 5.60 12.65 -8.98
CA CYS A 66 4.60 11.95 -8.18
C CYS A 66 4.55 12.60 -6.79
N HIS A 67 3.38 13.12 -6.43
CA HIS A 67 3.17 13.72 -5.12
C HIS A 67 2.92 12.64 -4.06
N LEU A 68 3.34 12.91 -2.82
CA LEU A 68 2.83 12.21 -1.64
C LEU A 68 1.79 13.12 -0.98
N ARG A 69 0.53 12.69 -0.94
CA ARG A 69 -0.54 13.45 -0.30
C ARG A 69 -1.15 12.68 0.84
N PHE A 70 -1.27 13.27 2.00
CA PHE A 70 -2.11 12.70 3.05
C PHE A 70 -3.55 13.17 2.83
N ASP A 71 -4.46 12.23 2.58
CA ASP A 71 -5.91 12.50 2.54
C ASP A 71 -6.42 12.54 3.98
N ASP A 72 -6.05 13.62 4.67
CA ASP A 72 -6.32 13.89 6.07
C ASP A 72 -7.60 14.73 6.23
N THR A 73 -8.71 14.21 5.72
CA THR A 73 -10.01 14.90 5.75
C THR A 73 -10.86 14.49 6.96
N ASN A 74 -10.42 13.48 7.74
CA ASN A 74 -11.21 12.87 8.81
C ASN A 74 -10.48 12.89 10.18
N PRO A 75 -10.75 13.88 11.04
CA PRO A 75 -9.98 14.13 12.28
C PRO A 75 -9.99 12.98 13.30
N GLU A 76 -10.99 12.09 13.29
CA GLU A 76 -11.11 11.02 14.30
C GLU A 76 -10.14 9.85 14.11
N LYS A 77 -9.62 9.65 12.90
CA LYS A 77 -8.92 8.40 12.54
C LYS A 77 -7.42 8.59 12.32
N GLU A 78 -6.92 9.80 12.50
CA GLU A 78 -5.64 10.20 11.95
C GLU A 78 -4.63 10.52 13.06
N GLU A 79 -3.49 9.86 13.00
CA GLU A 79 -2.42 9.99 14.00
C GLU A 79 -1.09 10.32 13.31
N SER A 80 -0.28 11.16 13.94
CA SER A 80 1.05 11.52 13.45
C SER A 80 1.97 10.31 13.26
N GLU A 81 1.74 9.22 14.01
CA GLU A 81 2.44 7.95 13.84
C GLU A 81 2.23 7.36 12.43
N TYR A 82 1.01 7.39 11.91
CA TYR A 82 0.71 6.84 10.58
C TYR A 82 1.35 7.68 9.48
N VAL A 83 1.34 9.01 9.62
CA VAL A 83 2.03 9.94 8.70
C VAL A 83 3.52 9.57 8.57
N GLU A 84 4.21 9.40 9.70
CA GLU A 84 5.65 9.11 9.70
C GLU A 84 5.98 7.68 9.26
N SER A 85 5.12 6.70 9.57
CA SER A 85 5.29 5.33 9.08
C SER A 85 5.09 5.23 7.55
N ILE A 86 4.08 5.91 7.00
CA ILE A 86 3.81 5.98 5.55
C ILE A 86 5.02 6.58 4.83
N LYS A 87 5.53 7.74 5.28
CA LYS A 87 6.73 8.38 4.70
C LYS A 87 7.92 7.43 4.69
N ARG A 88 8.16 6.74 5.81
CA ARG A 88 9.26 5.78 5.96
C ARG A 88 9.12 4.59 5.02
N ASP A 89 7.92 4.07 4.85
CA ASP A 89 7.66 2.91 4.01
C ASP A 89 7.76 3.24 2.51
N VAL A 90 7.29 4.42 2.08
CA VAL A 90 7.50 4.91 0.71
C VAL A 90 8.99 5.08 0.41
N ARG A 91 9.76 5.73 1.30
CA ARG A 91 11.22 5.87 1.16
C ARG A 91 11.95 4.54 1.20
N TRP A 92 11.52 3.62 2.05
CA TRP A 92 12.13 2.29 2.14
C TRP A 92 11.88 1.46 0.88
N LEU A 93 10.71 1.60 0.25
CA LEU A 93 10.45 1.07 -1.09
C LEU A 93 11.31 1.73 -2.17
N GLY A 94 12.08 2.77 -1.83
CA GLY A 94 13.06 3.44 -2.67
C GLY A 94 12.46 4.46 -3.62
N PHE A 95 11.32 5.04 -3.27
CA PHE A 95 10.71 6.15 -3.98
C PHE A 95 10.86 7.45 -3.19
N ASP A 96 10.88 8.57 -3.90
CA ASP A 96 11.00 9.91 -3.32
C ASP A 96 9.97 10.84 -3.96
N TRP A 97 9.33 11.65 -3.12
CA TRP A 97 8.39 12.70 -3.53
C TRP A 97 9.07 14.08 -3.58
N GLY A 98 10.37 14.17 -3.26
CA GLY A 98 11.09 15.43 -3.22
C GLY A 98 10.44 16.42 -2.26
N ASP A 99 10.15 17.62 -2.76
CA ASP A 99 9.45 18.68 -2.02
C ASP A 99 7.92 18.61 -2.16
N ASP A 100 7.39 17.69 -2.98
CA ASP A 100 5.98 17.60 -3.35
C ASP A 100 5.17 16.77 -2.31
N LEU A 101 5.24 17.19 -1.04
CA LEU A 101 4.49 16.65 0.09
C LEU A 101 3.28 17.52 0.43
N TYR A 102 2.09 16.93 0.43
CA TYR A 102 0.83 17.65 0.63
C TYR A 102 -0.06 17.02 1.72
N PHE A 103 -0.96 17.83 2.25
CA PHE A 103 -2.01 17.44 3.20
C PHE A 103 -3.32 18.03 2.68
N ALA A 104 -4.36 17.22 2.52
CA ALA A 104 -5.69 17.67 2.11
C ALA A 104 -6.23 18.77 3.04
N SER A 105 -5.89 18.70 4.32
CA SER A 105 -6.27 19.71 5.32
C SER A 105 -5.71 21.11 5.05
N ASN A 106 -4.60 21.24 4.30
CA ASN A 106 -4.10 22.54 3.85
C ASN A 106 -5.04 23.20 2.83
N TYR A 107 -5.98 22.46 2.24
CA TYR A 107 -6.91 22.93 1.23
C TYR A 107 -8.33 23.16 1.75
N PHE A 108 -8.57 23.03 3.06
CA PHE A 108 -9.92 23.26 3.62
C PHE A 108 -10.51 24.62 3.27
N GLY A 109 -9.68 25.66 3.17
CA GLY A 109 -10.10 26.97 2.66
C GLY A 109 -10.63 26.91 1.22
N PHE A 110 -9.88 26.26 0.33
CA PHE A 110 -10.26 26.09 -1.08
C PHE A 110 -11.54 25.24 -1.23
N PHE A 111 -11.67 24.15 -0.46
CA PHE A 111 -12.88 23.33 -0.45
C PHE A 111 -14.11 24.14 0.00
N HIS A 112 -13.95 24.98 1.02
CA HIS A 112 -15.02 25.86 1.50
C HIS A 112 -15.43 26.88 0.45
N GLU A 113 -14.46 27.50 -0.24
CA GLU A 113 -14.74 28.43 -1.35
C GLU A 113 -15.49 27.75 -2.50
N CYS A 114 -15.11 26.52 -2.85
CA CYS A 114 -15.79 25.70 -3.85
C CYS A 114 -17.22 25.34 -3.41
N ALA A 115 -17.44 24.98 -2.13
CA ALA A 115 -18.77 24.75 -1.59
C ALA A 115 -19.66 26.00 -1.66
N VAL A 116 -19.13 27.17 -1.29
CA VAL A 116 -19.83 28.46 -1.42
C VAL A 116 -20.14 28.77 -2.88
N HIS A 117 -19.23 28.48 -3.81
CA HIS A 117 -19.47 28.62 -5.25
C HIS A 117 -20.64 27.75 -5.71
N LEU A 118 -20.67 26.48 -5.32
CA LEU A 118 -21.76 25.55 -5.66
C LEU A 118 -23.10 26.03 -5.09
N ILE A 119 -23.14 26.55 -3.86
CA ILE A 119 -24.36 27.13 -3.28
C ILE A 119 -24.85 28.31 -4.11
N LYS A 120 -23.95 29.25 -4.46
CA LYS A 120 -24.28 30.42 -5.29
C LYS A 120 -24.76 30.05 -6.70
N ALA A 121 -24.26 28.93 -7.23
CA ALA A 121 -24.70 28.38 -8.50
C ALA A 121 -26.00 27.53 -8.39
N SER A 122 -26.65 27.49 -7.22
CA SER A 122 -27.81 26.63 -6.92
C SER A 122 -27.54 25.12 -7.10
N LYS A 123 -26.27 24.72 -7.00
CA LYS A 123 -25.78 23.33 -7.15
C LYS A 123 -25.42 22.67 -5.81
N ALA A 124 -25.66 23.34 -4.69
CA ALA A 124 -25.57 22.75 -3.36
C ALA A 124 -26.62 23.38 -2.42
N TYR A 125 -27.01 22.64 -1.38
CA TYR A 125 -27.97 23.10 -0.38
C TYR A 125 -27.67 22.46 0.98
N VAL A 126 -28.08 23.13 2.06
CA VAL A 126 -28.01 22.58 3.42
C VAL A 126 -29.23 21.69 3.64
N GLU A 127 -28.98 20.48 4.14
CA GLU A 127 -29.95 19.45 4.45
C GLU A 127 -30.13 19.35 5.97
N ASN A 128 -31.39 19.31 6.42
CA ASN A 128 -31.74 19.16 7.84
C ASN A 128 -32.46 17.84 8.14
N GLU A 129 -32.72 17.01 7.12
CA GLU A 129 -33.22 15.66 7.35
C GLU A 129 -32.16 14.83 8.08
N SER A 130 -32.64 13.97 8.97
CA SER A 130 -31.80 13.03 9.68
C SER A 130 -31.11 12.06 8.70
N ALA A 131 -30.01 11.45 9.15
CA ALA A 131 -29.29 10.45 8.35
C ALA A 131 -30.20 9.29 7.89
N GLU A 132 -31.17 8.89 8.70
CA GLU A 132 -32.13 7.85 8.35
C GLU A 132 -33.11 8.30 7.27
N GLU A 133 -33.66 9.51 7.39
CA GLU A 133 -34.55 10.09 6.38
C GLU A 133 -33.83 10.27 5.04
N MET A 134 -32.60 10.80 5.06
CA MET A 134 -31.75 10.89 3.87
C MET A 134 -31.54 9.53 3.22
N ARG A 135 -31.27 8.48 4.02
CA ARG A 135 -31.07 7.11 3.52
C ARG A 135 -32.34 6.58 2.85
N ILE A 136 -33.50 6.77 3.46
CA ILE A 136 -34.79 6.35 2.90
C ILE A 136 -35.08 7.09 1.59
N LYS A 137 -34.91 8.42 1.56
CA LYS A 137 -35.15 9.24 0.37
C LYS A 137 -34.14 9.05 -0.74
N ARG A 138 -32.92 8.59 -0.44
CA ARG A 138 -31.93 8.23 -1.46
C ARG A 138 -32.41 7.09 -2.36
N GLY A 139 -33.38 6.29 -1.90
CA GLY A 139 -33.89 5.14 -2.64
C GLY A 139 -32.86 4.01 -2.71
N ASN A 140 -32.94 3.20 -3.76
CA ASN A 140 -32.04 2.07 -3.97
C ASN A 140 -31.80 1.84 -5.48
N LEU A 141 -31.20 0.69 -5.83
CA LEU A 141 -30.86 0.34 -7.21
C LEU A 141 -32.09 0.17 -8.13
N THR A 142 -33.28 -0.06 -7.59
CA THR A 142 -34.52 -0.25 -8.35
C THR A 142 -35.53 0.87 -8.14
N THR A 143 -35.43 1.61 -7.05
CA THR A 143 -36.33 2.69 -6.67
C THR A 143 -35.59 4.03 -6.72
N PRO A 144 -36.04 5.00 -7.56
CA PRO A 144 -35.41 6.31 -7.63
C PRO A 144 -35.54 7.04 -6.29
N GLY A 145 -34.61 7.98 -6.04
CA GLY A 145 -34.67 8.81 -4.86
C GLY A 145 -35.74 9.90 -4.97
N THR A 146 -36.15 10.45 -3.84
CA THR A 146 -37.09 11.57 -3.72
C THR A 146 -36.40 12.81 -3.18
N HIS A 147 -36.87 13.98 -3.61
CA HIS A 147 -36.28 15.25 -3.15
C HIS A 147 -36.52 15.46 -1.65
N SER A 148 -35.52 16.03 -0.97
CA SER A 148 -35.68 16.59 0.37
C SER A 148 -36.59 17.82 0.32
N ALA A 149 -37.32 18.07 1.41
CA ALA A 149 -38.11 19.29 1.56
C ALA A 149 -37.23 20.56 1.58
N TYR A 150 -35.95 20.40 1.91
CA TYR A 150 -34.97 21.49 2.02
C TYR A 150 -34.17 21.71 0.72
N ARG A 151 -34.40 20.90 -0.32
CA ARG A 151 -33.66 20.94 -1.59
C ARG A 151 -33.79 22.29 -2.30
N ASP A 152 -34.95 22.93 -2.20
CA ASP A 152 -35.29 24.16 -2.93
C ASP A 152 -35.14 25.43 -2.09
N ARG A 153 -34.37 25.38 -1.00
CA ARG A 153 -33.94 26.56 -0.24
C ARG A 153 -33.28 27.60 -1.13
N SER A 154 -33.48 28.88 -0.80
CA SER A 154 -32.83 29.98 -1.50
C SER A 154 -31.31 29.96 -1.30
N VAL A 155 -30.59 30.62 -2.21
CA VAL A 155 -29.13 30.75 -2.10
C VAL A 155 -28.76 31.45 -0.79
N GLU A 156 -29.49 32.50 -0.43
CA GLU A 156 -29.26 33.30 0.77
C GLU A 156 -29.43 32.49 2.05
N GLU A 157 -30.48 31.64 2.11
CA GLU A 157 -30.71 30.75 3.24
C GLU A 157 -29.59 29.71 3.36
N ASN A 158 -29.20 29.08 2.25
CA ASN A 158 -28.13 28.07 2.25
C ASN A 158 -26.77 28.67 2.67
N ILE A 159 -26.41 29.86 2.19
CA ILE A 159 -25.19 30.55 2.61
C ILE A 159 -25.21 30.85 4.11
N SER A 160 -26.33 31.38 4.62
CA SER A 160 -26.50 31.68 6.04
C SER A 160 -26.36 30.42 6.90
N LEU A 161 -27.00 29.32 6.51
CA LEU A 161 -26.94 28.05 7.23
C LEU A 161 -25.54 27.42 7.17
N PHE A 162 -24.88 27.43 6.00
CA PHE A 162 -23.54 26.85 5.87
C PHE A 162 -22.51 27.63 6.70
N GLU A 163 -22.62 28.96 6.76
CA GLU A 163 -21.80 29.78 7.65
C GLU A 163 -22.03 29.44 9.14
N LYS A 164 -23.29 29.22 9.54
CA LYS A 164 -23.61 28.76 10.91
C LYS A 164 -23.03 27.38 11.21
N MET A 165 -23.05 26.46 10.24
CA MET A 165 -22.37 25.16 10.36
C MET A 165 -20.86 25.38 10.61
N ARG A 166 -20.24 26.29 9.85
CA ARG A 166 -18.81 26.60 9.97
C ARG A 166 -18.43 27.27 11.29
N ARG A 167 -19.34 28.04 11.89
CA ARG A 167 -19.19 28.65 13.23
C ARG A 167 -19.51 27.69 14.39
N GLY A 168 -19.92 26.46 14.09
CA GLY A 168 -20.22 25.45 15.10
C GLY A 168 -21.52 25.70 15.86
N GLU A 169 -22.48 26.44 15.28
CA GLU A 169 -23.78 26.72 15.91
C GLU A 169 -24.72 25.51 15.93
N PHE A 170 -24.40 24.45 15.19
CA PHE A 170 -25.18 23.22 15.08
C PHE A 170 -24.44 22.03 15.69
N LYS A 171 -25.20 21.05 16.19
CA LYS A 171 -24.65 19.79 16.70
C LYS A 171 -24.27 18.85 15.56
N GLU A 172 -23.44 17.87 15.88
CA GLU A 172 -23.09 16.80 14.92
C GLU A 172 -24.34 16.08 14.43
N GLY A 173 -24.43 15.88 13.12
CA GLY A 173 -25.57 15.22 12.47
C GLY A 173 -26.86 16.06 12.38
N GLU A 174 -26.89 17.28 12.91
CA GLU A 174 -28.07 18.16 12.84
C GLU A 174 -28.33 18.70 11.43
N CYS A 175 -27.27 18.93 10.66
CA CYS A 175 -27.36 19.24 9.24
C CYS A 175 -26.05 18.90 8.50
N VAL A 176 -26.17 18.80 7.18
CA VAL A 176 -25.06 18.53 6.26
C VAL A 176 -25.20 19.42 5.02
N LEU A 177 -24.10 19.68 4.32
CA LEU A 177 -24.16 20.29 2.99
C LEU A 177 -24.24 19.18 1.95
N ARG A 178 -25.16 19.25 0.99
CA ARG A 178 -25.30 18.29 -0.12
C ARG A 178 -25.14 18.97 -1.46
N ALA A 179 -24.60 18.25 -2.45
CA ALA A 179 -24.70 18.67 -3.84
C ALA A 179 -26.15 18.52 -4.31
N LYS A 180 -26.54 19.36 -5.27
CA LYS A 180 -27.83 19.30 -5.97
C LYS A 180 -27.57 18.79 -7.38
N ILE A 181 -27.76 17.50 -7.58
CA ILE A 181 -27.47 16.79 -8.83
C ILE A 181 -28.75 16.13 -9.34
N ASP A 182 -28.90 14.81 -9.20
CA ASP A 182 -30.03 14.06 -9.73
C ASP A 182 -30.42 12.89 -8.81
N MET A 183 -31.52 13.05 -8.08
CA MET A 183 -32.05 12.01 -7.18
C MET A 183 -32.58 10.78 -7.91
N ALA A 184 -32.86 10.86 -9.21
CA ALA A 184 -33.31 9.74 -10.03
C ALA A 184 -32.15 9.01 -10.74
N SER A 185 -30.91 9.47 -10.56
CA SER A 185 -29.75 8.89 -11.26
C SER A 185 -29.60 7.39 -11.00
N PRO A 186 -29.25 6.57 -12.00
CA PRO A 186 -28.92 5.17 -11.79
C PRO A 186 -27.63 5.01 -10.99
N ASN A 187 -26.75 6.03 -10.97
CA ASN A 187 -25.58 6.05 -10.13
C ASN A 187 -25.94 6.65 -8.76
N MET A 188 -25.87 5.83 -7.71
CA MET A 188 -26.17 6.23 -6.34
C MET A 188 -25.31 7.40 -5.85
N ASN A 189 -24.09 7.56 -6.36
CA ASN A 189 -23.19 8.65 -5.98
C ASN A 189 -23.65 10.01 -6.54
N MET A 190 -24.47 10.02 -7.60
CA MET A 190 -25.02 11.25 -8.19
C MET A 190 -26.33 11.69 -7.51
N ARG A 191 -26.83 10.92 -6.53
CA ARG A 191 -28.07 11.23 -5.80
C ARG A 191 -27.78 12.18 -4.63
N ASP A 192 -27.61 13.45 -4.96
CA ASP A 192 -27.32 14.56 -4.04
C ASP A 192 -26.34 14.15 -2.92
N PRO A 193 -25.07 13.82 -3.26
CA PRO A 193 -24.08 13.36 -2.29
C PRO A 193 -23.77 14.44 -1.24
N VAL A 194 -23.39 14.00 -0.04
CA VAL A 194 -22.95 14.89 1.04
C VAL A 194 -21.57 15.46 0.69
N LEU A 195 -21.41 16.77 0.86
CA LEU A 195 -20.17 17.53 0.65
C LEU A 195 -19.45 17.80 1.96
N TYR A 196 -20.19 18.21 3.00
CA TYR A 196 -19.67 18.52 4.32
C TYR A 196 -20.54 17.93 5.42
N ARG A 197 -19.89 17.48 6.49
CA ARG A 197 -20.51 17.08 7.76
C ARG A 197 -19.93 17.88 8.92
N ILE A 198 -20.71 18.02 9.97
CA ILE A 198 -20.29 18.66 11.23
C ILE A 198 -19.60 17.62 12.11
N MET A 199 -18.41 17.94 12.61
CA MET A 199 -17.70 17.20 13.66
C MET A 199 -16.95 18.19 14.54
N HIS A 200 -17.14 18.13 15.85
CA HIS A 200 -16.50 18.99 16.85
C HIS A 200 -15.23 18.34 17.43
N THR A 201 -14.49 17.66 16.56
CA THR A 201 -13.22 17.00 16.89
C THR A 201 -12.06 17.83 16.36
N PRO A 202 -11.03 18.12 17.18
CA PRO A 202 -9.83 18.82 16.73
C PRO A 202 -9.11 18.04 15.61
N HIS A 203 -8.60 18.74 14.61
CA HIS A 203 -7.80 18.14 13.54
C HIS A 203 -6.31 18.07 13.91
N HIS A 204 -5.61 17.00 13.55
CA HIS A 204 -4.18 16.86 13.88
C HIS A 204 -3.30 17.96 13.25
N ASN A 205 -3.68 18.47 12.07
CA ASN A 205 -2.96 19.53 11.36
C ASN A 205 -3.55 20.95 11.55
N THR A 206 -4.89 21.07 11.63
CA THR A 206 -5.56 22.39 11.66
C THR A 206 -6.17 22.75 13.03
N GLY A 207 -6.01 21.88 14.03
CA GLY A 207 -6.52 22.10 15.38
C GLY A 207 -8.03 22.31 15.42
N ASP A 208 -8.50 23.25 16.24
CA ASP A 208 -9.90 23.62 16.38
C ASP A 208 -10.36 24.65 15.33
N ALA A 209 -9.56 24.90 14.30
CA ALA A 209 -9.90 25.89 13.30
C ALA A 209 -11.20 25.51 12.60
N TRP A 210 -11.48 24.23 12.37
CA TRP A 210 -12.63 23.72 11.62
C TRP A 210 -13.54 22.82 12.48
N CYS A 211 -14.85 22.94 12.30
CA CYS A 211 -15.87 22.05 12.86
C CYS A 211 -16.77 21.43 11.77
N ILE A 212 -16.45 21.69 10.51
CA ILE A 212 -17.04 21.04 9.34
C ILE A 212 -15.93 20.48 8.49
N TYR A 213 -16.10 19.24 8.04
CA TYR A 213 -15.09 18.52 7.28
C TYR A 213 -15.66 18.01 5.97
N PRO A 214 -14.89 18.12 4.88
CA PRO A 214 -15.34 17.68 3.56
C PRO A 214 -15.45 16.15 3.51
N MET A 215 -16.31 15.65 2.65
CA MET A 215 -16.38 14.23 2.32
C MET A 215 -15.34 13.88 1.24
N TYR A 216 -14.86 12.64 1.24
CA TYR A 216 -13.87 12.12 0.27
C TYR A 216 -14.18 12.52 -1.18
N ASP A 217 -15.40 12.24 -1.65
CA ASP A 217 -15.80 12.52 -3.03
C ASP A 217 -15.78 14.01 -3.41
N PHE A 218 -15.89 14.90 -2.43
CA PHE A 218 -15.79 16.33 -2.64
C PHE A 218 -14.34 16.81 -2.59
N ALA A 219 -13.55 16.34 -1.64
CA ALA A 219 -12.16 16.77 -1.46
C ALA A 219 -11.24 16.24 -2.57
N HIS A 220 -11.33 14.95 -2.88
CA HIS A 220 -10.41 14.25 -3.77
C HIS A 220 -10.22 14.86 -5.17
N PRO A 221 -11.28 15.18 -5.94
CA PRO A 221 -11.14 15.86 -7.23
C PRO A 221 -10.57 17.28 -7.09
N LEU A 222 -10.92 18.00 -6.03
CA LEU A 222 -10.47 19.37 -5.79
C LEU A 222 -8.98 19.41 -5.43
N GLU A 223 -8.50 18.47 -4.63
CA GLU A 223 -7.08 18.26 -4.33
C GLU A 223 -6.29 18.01 -5.61
N ASP A 224 -6.74 17.02 -6.41
CA ASP A 224 -6.08 16.64 -7.65
C ASP A 224 -6.00 17.83 -8.61
N ALA A 225 -7.08 18.61 -8.71
CA ALA A 225 -7.10 19.76 -9.59
C ALA A 225 -6.18 20.89 -9.10
N LEU A 226 -6.15 21.16 -7.79
CA LEU A 226 -5.30 22.19 -7.19
C LEU A 226 -3.80 21.85 -7.31
N GLU A 227 -3.48 20.56 -7.23
CA GLU A 227 -2.12 20.04 -7.39
C GLU A 227 -1.71 19.82 -8.85
N HIS A 228 -2.58 20.15 -9.81
CA HIS A 228 -2.33 19.94 -11.24
C HIS A 228 -2.04 18.47 -11.60
N ILE A 229 -2.64 17.54 -10.85
CA ILE A 229 -2.59 16.12 -11.19
C ILE A 229 -3.14 15.94 -12.61
N THR A 230 -2.45 15.14 -13.41
CA THR A 230 -2.86 14.84 -14.78
C THR A 230 -3.65 13.54 -14.82
N HIS A 231 -3.12 12.51 -14.16
CA HIS A 231 -3.67 11.17 -14.13
C HIS A 231 -3.88 10.75 -12.69
N SER A 232 -5.13 10.81 -12.24
CA SER A 232 -5.55 10.41 -10.90
C SER A 232 -5.78 8.90 -10.86
N LEU A 233 -4.79 8.15 -10.35
CA LEU A 233 -4.82 6.69 -10.37
C LEU A 233 -5.41 6.15 -9.07
N CYS A 234 -6.48 5.36 -9.16
CA CYS A 234 -7.16 4.76 -8.02
C CYS A 234 -7.63 3.33 -8.32
N THR A 235 -8.24 2.65 -7.36
CA THR A 235 -8.71 1.27 -7.55
C THR A 235 -10.14 1.20 -8.07
N LEU A 236 -10.53 0.06 -8.65
CA LEU A 236 -11.86 -0.16 -9.25
C LEU A 236 -13.05 0.13 -8.32
N GLU A 237 -12.86 0.09 -7.00
CA GLU A 237 -13.89 0.48 -6.03
C GLU A 237 -14.42 1.91 -6.27
N PHE A 238 -13.60 2.79 -6.87
CA PHE A 238 -13.94 4.19 -7.16
C PHE A 238 -14.43 4.43 -8.59
N GLU A 239 -14.64 3.39 -9.40
CA GLU A 239 -15.11 3.55 -10.79
C GLU A 239 -16.49 4.22 -10.85
N ASN A 240 -17.42 3.83 -9.96
CA ASN A 240 -18.73 4.46 -9.85
C ASN A 240 -18.67 5.87 -9.22
N HIS A 241 -17.53 6.29 -8.67
CA HIS A 241 -17.32 7.63 -8.14
C HIS A 241 -16.83 8.60 -9.24
N ARG A 242 -16.25 8.09 -10.34
CA ARG A 242 -15.75 8.92 -11.45
C ARG A 242 -16.77 9.92 -12.00
N PRO A 243 -18.05 9.58 -12.24
CA PRO A 243 -19.03 10.57 -12.71
C PRO A 243 -19.22 11.74 -11.74
N LEU A 244 -19.07 11.51 -10.43
CA LEU A 244 -19.15 12.54 -9.41
C LEU A 244 -17.84 13.34 -9.34
N TYR A 245 -16.70 12.68 -9.48
CA TYR A 245 -15.39 13.32 -9.63
C TYR A 245 -15.42 14.33 -10.79
N ASP A 246 -15.83 13.89 -11.98
CA ASP A 246 -15.93 14.72 -13.18
C ASP A 246 -16.92 15.88 -12.98
N TRP A 247 -18.05 15.63 -12.30
CA TRP A 247 -19.01 16.67 -11.98
C TRP A 247 -18.38 17.79 -11.14
N PHE A 248 -17.55 17.48 -10.14
CA PHE A 248 -16.89 18.55 -9.37
C PHE A 248 -15.87 19.32 -10.20
N ILE A 249 -15.10 18.65 -11.06
CA ILE A 249 -14.15 19.30 -11.97
C ILE A 249 -14.86 20.25 -12.95
N GLU A 250 -16.07 19.92 -13.40
CA GLU A 250 -16.86 20.76 -14.31
C GLU A 250 -17.59 21.92 -13.62
N ASN A 251 -17.91 21.77 -12.33
CA ASN A 251 -18.82 22.68 -11.62
C ASN A 251 -18.12 23.54 -10.55
N CYS A 252 -16.84 23.31 -10.25
CA CYS A 252 -16.04 24.12 -9.33
C CYS A 252 -14.98 24.95 -10.09
N PRO A 253 -14.56 26.11 -9.56
CA PRO A 253 -13.53 26.96 -10.16
C PRO A 253 -12.13 26.38 -9.92
N VAL A 254 -11.85 25.23 -10.52
CA VAL A 254 -10.58 24.50 -10.35
C VAL A 254 -9.52 24.95 -11.37
N PRO A 255 -8.22 24.92 -11.02
CA PRO A 255 -7.15 25.40 -11.91
C PRO A 255 -6.70 24.37 -12.96
N SER A 256 -7.14 23.11 -12.85
CA SER A 256 -6.83 22.05 -13.82
C SER A 256 -7.94 21.00 -13.90
N LYS A 257 -7.86 20.10 -14.88
CA LYS A 257 -8.84 19.04 -15.13
C LYS A 257 -8.18 17.66 -15.11
N PRO A 258 -7.86 17.12 -13.92
CA PRO A 258 -7.31 15.77 -13.78
C PRO A 258 -8.27 14.72 -14.34
N ARG A 259 -7.72 13.60 -14.82
CA ARG A 259 -8.50 12.44 -15.28
C ARG A 259 -8.34 11.27 -14.31
N GLN A 260 -9.45 10.76 -13.79
CA GLN A 260 -9.44 9.54 -12.99
C GLN A 260 -9.29 8.29 -13.86
N ILE A 261 -8.40 7.37 -13.47
CA ILE A 261 -8.17 6.09 -14.14
C ILE A 261 -8.05 4.98 -13.08
N GLU A 262 -8.89 3.96 -13.19
CA GLU A 262 -8.99 2.90 -12.20
C GLU A 262 -8.27 1.62 -12.62
N PHE A 263 -7.63 0.96 -11.65
CA PHE A 263 -7.02 -0.36 -11.81
C PHE A 263 -7.46 -1.35 -10.74
N ALA A 264 -7.33 -2.65 -11.03
CA ALA A 264 -7.67 -3.69 -10.07
C ALA A 264 -6.70 -3.70 -8.89
N ARG A 265 -7.23 -3.70 -7.68
CA ARG A 265 -6.46 -3.82 -6.44
C ARG A 265 -5.69 -5.14 -6.38
N LEU A 266 -4.65 -5.20 -5.56
CA LEU A 266 -3.98 -6.47 -5.24
C LEU A 266 -4.79 -7.26 -4.21
N ASN A 267 -5.10 -8.52 -4.51
CA ASN A 267 -5.47 -9.52 -3.50
C ASN A 267 -4.45 -10.65 -3.55
N LEU A 268 -4.03 -11.14 -2.39
CA LEU A 268 -3.10 -12.26 -2.25
C LEU A 268 -3.80 -13.47 -1.64
N THR A 269 -3.44 -14.67 -2.09
CA THR A 269 -3.82 -15.90 -1.38
C THR A 269 -3.23 -15.91 0.04
N TYR A 270 -3.90 -16.60 0.97
CA TYR A 270 -3.49 -16.76 2.37
C TYR A 270 -3.26 -15.46 3.17
N THR A 271 -3.70 -14.31 2.64
CA THR A 271 -3.38 -12.99 3.22
C THR A 271 -4.64 -12.14 3.33
N VAL A 272 -4.78 -11.44 4.47
CA VAL A 272 -5.87 -10.48 4.68
C VAL A 272 -5.38 -9.07 4.34
N MET A 273 -6.06 -8.41 3.40
CA MET A 273 -5.68 -7.06 2.92
C MET A 273 -6.50 -5.92 3.52
N SER A 274 -7.53 -6.21 4.31
CA SER A 274 -8.41 -5.17 4.88
C SER A 274 -7.78 -4.52 6.11
N LYS A 275 -7.56 -3.19 6.08
CA LYS A 275 -7.08 -2.41 7.24
C LYS A 275 -7.87 -2.70 8.52
N ARG A 276 -9.21 -2.78 8.46
CA ARG A 276 -10.07 -3.12 9.61
C ARG A 276 -9.72 -4.47 10.24
N LYS A 277 -9.48 -5.49 9.41
CA LYS A 277 -9.12 -6.83 9.90
C LYS A 277 -7.68 -6.87 10.43
N LEU A 278 -6.75 -6.13 9.80
CA LEU A 278 -5.38 -6.01 10.30
C LEU A 278 -5.34 -5.30 11.68
N LEU A 279 -6.11 -4.22 11.84
CA LEU A 279 -6.28 -3.54 13.13
C LEU A 279 -6.82 -4.49 14.19
N GLN A 280 -7.83 -5.29 13.85
CA GLN A 280 -8.38 -6.30 14.76
C GLN A 280 -7.31 -7.32 15.20
N LEU A 281 -6.46 -7.80 14.29
CA LEU A 281 -5.37 -8.73 14.62
C LEU A 281 -4.40 -8.12 15.65
N VAL A 282 -4.07 -6.83 15.49
CA VAL A 282 -3.17 -6.10 16.40
C VAL A 282 -3.84 -5.86 17.74
N GLN A 283 -5.07 -5.34 17.76
CA GLN A 283 -5.80 -4.99 18.99
C GLN A 283 -6.14 -6.21 19.84
N GLU A 284 -6.44 -7.35 19.21
CA GLU A 284 -6.74 -8.62 19.92
C GLU A 284 -5.48 -9.42 20.29
N GLY A 285 -4.28 -8.92 19.97
CA GLY A 285 -3.01 -9.55 20.36
C GLY A 285 -2.68 -10.85 19.63
N HIS A 286 -3.22 -11.08 18.42
CA HIS A 286 -2.88 -12.24 17.59
C HIS A 286 -1.48 -12.10 16.94
N VAL A 287 -0.95 -10.88 16.93
CA VAL A 287 0.36 -10.48 16.39
C VAL A 287 1.04 -9.47 17.31
N ASP A 288 2.36 -9.34 17.22
CA ASP A 288 3.17 -8.49 18.12
C ASP A 288 2.92 -6.99 17.91
N GLY A 289 2.37 -6.61 16.75
CA GLY A 289 2.15 -5.23 16.35
C GLY A 289 2.02 -5.09 14.84
N TRP A 290 1.98 -3.86 14.34
CA TRP A 290 1.87 -3.58 12.90
C TRP A 290 3.09 -3.98 12.09
N ASP A 291 4.25 -4.15 12.72
CA ASP A 291 5.49 -4.59 12.08
C ASP A 291 5.75 -6.09 12.26
N ASP A 292 4.79 -6.87 12.76
CA ASP A 292 4.95 -8.31 12.93
C ASP A 292 5.33 -8.99 11.59
N PRO A 293 6.36 -9.86 11.56
CA PRO A 293 6.83 -10.53 10.33
C PRO A 293 5.82 -11.44 9.62
N ARG A 294 4.63 -11.68 10.22
CA ARG A 294 3.50 -12.42 9.65
C ARG A 294 2.48 -11.52 8.96
N LEU A 295 2.49 -10.21 9.25
CA LEU A 295 1.56 -9.27 8.63
C LEU A 295 2.00 -8.87 7.22
N PRO A 296 1.05 -8.58 6.32
CA PRO A 296 1.35 -8.09 4.98
C PRO A 296 1.67 -6.58 4.94
N THR A 297 1.94 -5.97 6.09
CA THR A 297 2.38 -4.58 6.20
C THR A 297 3.76 -4.39 5.57
N ILE A 298 4.05 -3.22 5.01
CA ILE A 298 5.38 -2.93 4.46
C ILE A 298 6.43 -2.98 5.58
N SER A 299 6.11 -2.46 6.76
CA SER A 299 6.91 -2.61 7.98
C SER A 299 7.12 -4.08 8.38
N GLY A 300 6.08 -4.91 8.35
CA GLY A 300 6.15 -6.34 8.67
C GLY A 300 7.00 -7.12 7.69
N LEU A 301 6.83 -6.88 6.39
CA LEU A 301 7.66 -7.47 5.34
C LEU A 301 9.12 -7.03 5.45
N ARG A 302 9.36 -5.75 5.76
CA ARG A 302 10.72 -5.24 6.04
C ARG A 302 11.35 -5.97 7.22
N ARG A 303 10.65 -6.11 8.35
CA ARG A 303 11.13 -6.85 9.54
C ARG A 303 11.33 -8.33 9.26
N ARG A 304 10.50 -8.93 8.39
CA ARG A 304 10.63 -10.31 7.91
C ARG A 304 11.89 -10.54 7.07
N GLY A 305 12.52 -9.48 6.56
CA GLY A 305 13.73 -9.54 5.74
C GLY A 305 13.46 -9.47 4.24
N TYR A 306 12.28 -9.00 3.81
CA TYR A 306 11.99 -8.83 2.39
C TYR A 306 12.74 -7.63 1.83
N PRO A 307 13.51 -7.77 0.74
CA PRO A 307 14.13 -6.63 0.08
C PRO A 307 13.08 -5.75 -0.60
N ALA A 308 13.22 -4.42 -0.50
CA ALA A 308 12.37 -3.47 -1.21
C ALA A 308 12.36 -3.72 -2.73
N VAL A 309 13.53 -4.07 -3.30
CA VAL A 309 13.67 -4.40 -4.73
C VAL A 309 12.77 -5.57 -5.13
N ALA A 310 12.74 -6.65 -4.34
CA ALA A 310 11.91 -7.81 -4.61
C ALA A 310 10.40 -7.48 -4.56
N ILE A 311 9.99 -6.57 -3.67
CA ILE A 311 8.59 -6.09 -3.63
C ILE A 311 8.27 -5.29 -4.90
N ARG A 312 9.17 -4.42 -5.37
CA ARG A 312 8.97 -3.68 -6.62
C ARG A 312 8.92 -4.61 -7.83
N ASP A 313 9.80 -5.61 -7.89
CA ASP A 313 9.83 -6.60 -8.97
C ASP A 313 8.56 -7.47 -8.97
N PHE A 314 8.06 -7.84 -7.79
CA PHE A 314 6.74 -8.45 -7.64
C PHE A 314 5.62 -7.56 -8.20
N CYS A 315 5.59 -6.27 -7.85
CA CYS A 315 4.60 -5.31 -8.37
C CYS A 315 4.69 -5.14 -9.89
N LYS A 316 5.89 -5.16 -10.47
CA LYS A 316 6.09 -5.15 -11.93
C LYS A 316 5.57 -6.43 -12.58
N ARG A 317 5.86 -7.59 -11.99
CA ARG A 317 5.48 -8.90 -12.55
C ARG A 317 3.97 -9.13 -12.58
N ILE A 318 3.24 -8.74 -11.54
CA ILE A 318 1.78 -8.92 -11.49
C ILE A 318 1.04 -8.05 -12.51
N GLY A 319 1.67 -6.97 -12.96
CA GLY A 319 1.11 -6.04 -13.92
C GLY A 319 -0.11 -5.24 -13.43
N ILE A 320 -0.63 -4.41 -14.32
CA ILE A 320 -1.75 -3.51 -14.08
C ILE A 320 -2.88 -3.85 -15.05
N THR A 321 -4.06 -4.14 -14.51
CA THR A 321 -5.25 -4.56 -15.29
C THR A 321 -6.51 -3.95 -14.69
N LYS A 322 -7.63 -4.02 -15.42
CA LYS A 322 -8.97 -3.71 -14.91
C LYS A 322 -9.75 -4.96 -14.45
N PHE A 323 -9.08 -6.12 -14.36
CA PHE A 323 -9.73 -7.37 -13.96
C PHE A 323 -9.34 -7.74 -12.54
N ASN A 324 -10.35 -7.87 -11.67
CA ASN A 324 -10.14 -8.35 -10.31
C ASN A 324 -9.63 -9.80 -10.35
N GLY A 325 -8.56 -10.05 -9.60
CA GLY A 325 -7.96 -11.37 -9.47
C GLY A 325 -7.26 -11.53 -8.12
N THR A 326 -6.89 -12.77 -7.84
CA THR A 326 -6.09 -13.14 -6.67
C THR A 326 -4.75 -13.66 -7.14
N THR A 327 -3.67 -13.04 -6.69
CA THR A 327 -2.30 -13.46 -6.96
C THR A 327 -1.86 -14.46 -5.89
N ASP A 328 -1.18 -15.53 -6.30
CA ASP A 328 -0.61 -16.48 -5.35
C ASP A 328 0.56 -15.85 -4.58
N VAL A 329 0.55 -15.97 -3.25
CA VAL A 329 1.65 -15.54 -2.37
C VAL A 329 2.99 -16.18 -2.76
N ALA A 330 2.97 -17.38 -3.35
CA ALA A 330 4.17 -18.05 -3.85
C ALA A 330 4.95 -17.20 -4.87
N LEU A 331 4.28 -16.31 -5.61
CA LEU A 331 4.94 -15.40 -6.55
C LEU A 331 5.73 -14.31 -5.83
N LEU A 332 5.20 -13.78 -4.72
CA LEU A 332 5.92 -12.83 -3.88
C LEU A 332 7.14 -13.50 -3.24
N GLU A 333 6.97 -14.71 -2.71
CA GLU A 333 8.09 -15.48 -2.15
C GLU A 333 9.14 -15.84 -3.21
N PHE A 334 8.72 -16.10 -4.45
CA PHE A 334 9.63 -16.34 -5.58
C PHE A 334 10.54 -15.13 -5.81
N GLU A 335 9.99 -13.91 -5.92
CA GLU A 335 10.79 -12.70 -6.12
C GLU A 335 11.78 -12.45 -4.97
N VAL A 336 11.35 -12.71 -3.74
CA VAL A 336 12.23 -12.60 -2.57
C VAL A 336 13.35 -13.64 -2.64
N ARG A 337 13.04 -14.91 -2.92
CA ARG A 337 14.04 -15.97 -3.05
C ARG A 337 15.01 -15.67 -4.19
N ASP A 338 14.52 -15.21 -5.34
CA ASP A 338 15.33 -14.92 -6.51
C ASP A 338 16.32 -13.77 -6.27
N TYR A 339 15.87 -12.70 -5.60
CA TYR A 339 16.75 -11.62 -5.20
C TYR A 339 17.79 -12.06 -4.16
N LEU A 340 17.36 -12.71 -3.06
CA LEU A 340 18.25 -13.13 -1.98
C LEU A 340 19.27 -14.19 -2.45
N ASN A 341 18.85 -15.07 -3.36
CA ASN A 341 19.72 -16.07 -3.97
C ASN A 341 20.90 -15.43 -4.70
N ARG A 342 20.77 -14.23 -5.26
CA ARG A 342 21.84 -13.53 -6.00
C ARG A 342 22.65 -12.57 -5.13
N SER A 343 22.05 -12.02 -4.07
CA SER A 343 22.60 -10.89 -3.31
C SER A 343 23.15 -11.24 -1.93
N VAL A 344 22.76 -12.37 -1.33
CA VAL A 344 23.09 -12.67 0.07
C VAL A 344 24.20 -13.72 0.18
N PRO A 345 25.24 -13.47 1.02
CA PRO A 345 26.26 -14.47 1.28
C PRO A 345 25.71 -15.63 2.12
N ARG A 346 26.11 -16.85 1.78
CA ARG A 346 25.70 -18.09 2.46
C ARG A 346 26.39 -18.20 3.81
N ARG A 347 25.64 -18.67 4.80
CA ARG A 347 26.11 -18.93 6.16
C ARG A 347 25.67 -20.33 6.58
N MET A 348 26.27 -20.82 7.66
CA MET A 348 25.90 -22.08 8.29
C MET A 348 25.29 -21.74 9.64
N ALA A 349 24.14 -22.31 9.91
CA ALA A 349 23.44 -22.26 11.18
C ALA A 349 22.84 -23.66 11.40
N VAL A 350 22.74 -24.05 12.66
CA VAL A 350 22.10 -25.29 13.08
C VAL A 350 20.97 -24.90 14.03
N LEU A 351 19.75 -25.27 13.68
CA LEU A 351 18.53 -24.86 14.39
C LEU A 351 18.13 -25.90 15.45
N ASP A 352 18.23 -27.18 15.15
CA ASP A 352 18.05 -28.28 16.10
C ASP A 352 19.36 -29.05 16.27
N PRO A 353 20.23 -28.61 17.18
CA PRO A 353 21.61 -29.07 17.26
C PRO A 353 21.74 -30.48 17.84
N VAL A 354 22.47 -31.33 17.13
CA VAL A 354 23.02 -32.59 17.63
C VAL A 354 24.54 -32.49 17.64
N LYS A 355 25.15 -32.78 18.80
CA LYS A 355 26.60 -32.76 18.97
C LYS A 355 27.22 -33.96 18.26
N VAL A 356 28.26 -33.72 17.49
CA VAL A 356 29.09 -34.77 16.86
C VAL A 356 30.52 -34.60 17.35
N VAL A 357 31.08 -35.68 17.90
CA VAL A 357 32.47 -35.74 18.35
C VAL A 357 33.29 -36.53 17.33
N LEU A 358 34.37 -35.92 16.85
CA LEU A 358 35.30 -36.50 15.89
C LEU A 358 36.43 -37.20 16.67
N GLU A 359 36.25 -38.51 16.91
CA GLU A 359 37.16 -39.32 17.74
C GLU A 359 38.63 -39.27 17.30
N ASN A 360 38.89 -39.14 15.99
CA ASN A 360 40.23 -39.12 15.40
C ASN A 360 40.76 -37.71 15.08
N TRP A 361 40.22 -36.66 15.72
CA TRP A 361 40.59 -35.26 15.45
C TRP A 361 42.03 -34.89 15.84
N SER A 362 42.64 -35.61 16.78
CA SER A 362 43.92 -35.24 17.42
C SER A 362 45.18 -35.45 16.56
N ALA A 363 45.06 -35.93 15.33
CA ALA A 363 46.22 -36.32 14.53
C ALA A 363 47.02 -35.12 13.97
N GLU A 364 46.39 -33.98 13.65
CA GLU A 364 47.07 -32.74 13.21
C GLU A 364 46.18 -31.51 13.50
N PRO A 365 46.73 -30.30 13.75
CA PRO A 365 45.94 -29.08 13.82
C PRO A 365 45.33 -28.80 12.44
N LEU A 366 44.08 -29.24 12.24
CA LEU A 366 43.37 -29.01 10.99
C LEU A 366 43.10 -27.51 10.83
N ALA A 367 43.53 -26.97 9.68
CA ALA A 367 43.28 -25.57 9.35
C ALA A 367 41.78 -25.27 9.30
N ASN A 368 41.43 -24.00 9.49
CA ASN A 368 40.06 -23.53 9.26
C ASN A 368 39.59 -23.94 7.85
N ALA A 369 38.33 -24.33 7.76
CA ALA A 369 37.70 -24.64 6.49
C ALA A 369 37.50 -23.34 5.70
N LEU A 370 38.11 -23.24 4.51
CA LEU A 370 37.88 -22.10 3.62
C LEU A 370 36.59 -22.35 2.82
N VAL A 371 35.59 -21.50 3.03
CA VAL A 371 34.24 -21.67 2.47
C VAL A 371 33.85 -20.44 1.65
N SER A 372 33.52 -20.65 0.37
CA SER A 372 32.97 -19.60 -0.47
C SER A 372 31.72 -18.96 0.15
N ASN A 373 31.67 -17.62 0.12
CA ASN A 373 30.49 -16.87 0.56
C ASN A 373 29.33 -17.03 -0.42
N HIS A 374 29.58 -17.32 -1.69
CA HIS A 374 28.53 -17.51 -2.68
C HIS A 374 28.93 -18.49 -3.78
N PRO A 375 28.22 -19.62 -3.96
CA PRO A 375 28.64 -20.67 -4.91
C PRO A 375 28.79 -20.20 -6.37
N GLN A 376 28.00 -19.20 -6.77
CA GLN A 376 27.98 -18.66 -8.13
C GLN A 376 28.60 -17.26 -8.26
N ASN A 377 29.12 -16.68 -7.16
CA ASN A 377 29.67 -15.32 -7.18
C ASN A 377 31.02 -15.28 -6.44
N PRO A 378 32.13 -15.54 -7.14
CA PRO A 378 33.48 -15.51 -6.56
C PRO A 378 33.88 -14.12 -6.00
N GLU A 379 33.30 -13.03 -6.50
CA GLU A 379 33.62 -11.66 -6.03
C GLU A 379 33.19 -11.40 -4.59
N MET A 380 32.22 -12.18 -4.08
CA MET A 380 31.86 -12.14 -2.66
C MET A 380 32.91 -12.77 -1.74
N GLY A 381 33.99 -13.31 -2.31
CA GLY A 381 35.12 -13.88 -1.60
C GLY A 381 34.78 -15.15 -0.81
N GLU A 382 35.69 -15.48 0.08
CA GLU A 382 35.63 -16.67 0.92
C GLU A 382 35.72 -16.27 2.39
N ARG A 383 35.41 -17.20 3.28
CA ARG A 383 35.59 -17.02 4.73
C ARG A 383 36.21 -18.28 5.33
N GLU A 384 37.01 -18.07 6.35
CA GLU A 384 37.46 -19.15 7.20
C GLU A 384 36.35 -19.54 8.19
N VAL A 385 36.10 -20.84 8.32
CA VAL A 385 35.20 -21.41 9.30
C VAL A 385 36.03 -22.27 10.25
N ALA A 386 36.00 -21.91 11.52
CA ALA A 386 36.68 -22.68 12.56
C ALA A 386 36.15 -24.11 12.60
N MET A 387 37.06 -25.06 12.62
CA MET A 387 36.74 -26.47 12.73
C MET A 387 37.40 -27.03 13.99
N SER A 388 36.67 -27.88 14.71
CA SER A 388 37.13 -28.46 15.97
C SER A 388 36.76 -29.94 16.02
N GLY A 389 37.29 -30.66 17.02
CA GLY A 389 36.93 -32.05 17.26
C GLY A 389 35.47 -32.23 17.67
N GLU A 390 34.78 -31.15 17.97
CA GLU A 390 33.35 -31.13 18.23
C GLU A 390 32.66 -30.21 17.22
N VAL A 391 31.65 -30.73 16.54
CA VAL A 391 30.82 -29.97 15.59
C VAL A 391 29.35 -30.18 15.91
N TRP A 392 28.52 -29.26 15.43
CA TRP A 392 27.08 -29.35 15.52
C TRP A 392 26.50 -29.63 14.14
N ILE A 393 25.54 -30.55 14.07
CA ILE A 393 24.75 -30.83 12.86
C ILE A 393 23.27 -30.66 13.18
N GLU A 394 22.45 -30.47 12.14
CA GLU A 394 21.00 -30.56 12.29
C GLU A 394 20.58 -31.97 12.69
N ARG A 395 19.61 -32.08 13.60
CA ARG A 395 19.06 -33.38 14.00
C ARG A 395 18.56 -34.19 12.81
N ASP A 396 17.87 -33.54 11.88
CA ASP A 396 17.33 -34.16 10.65
C ASP A 396 18.40 -34.57 9.62
N ASP A 397 19.67 -34.27 9.88
CA ASP A 397 20.81 -34.75 9.10
C ASP A 397 21.41 -36.04 9.66
N PHE A 398 20.89 -36.58 10.77
CA PHE A 398 21.20 -37.91 11.29
C PHE A 398 19.95 -38.80 11.36
N MET A 399 20.08 -40.06 10.94
CA MET A 399 19.00 -41.04 11.07
C MET A 399 19.57 -42.44 11.36
N GLU A 400 18.98 -43.14 12.34
CA GLU A 400 19.42 -44.47 12.78
C GLU A 400 19.15 -45.55 11.74
N ASP A 401 17.94 -45.55 11.16
CA ASP A 401 17.55 -46.44 10.05
C ASP A 401 17.24 -45.63 8.79
N PRO A 402 18.28 -45.16 8.08
CA PRO A 402 18.11 -44.26 6.95
C PRO A 402 17.57 -44.98 5.71
N PRO A 403 16.46 -44.54 5.09
CA PRO A 403 15.96 -45.14 3.86
C PRO A 403 16.95 -44.96 2.70
N LYS A 404 16.76 -45.71 1.61
CA LYS A 404 17.69 -45.68 0.44
C LYS A 404 17.88 -44.27 -0.16
N LYS A 405 16.86 -43.41 -0.09
CA LYS A 405 16.91 -42.03 -0.60
C LYS A 405 17.35 -41.00 0.45
N PHE A 406 17.92 -41.44 1.57
CA PHE A 406 18.49 -40.57 2.59
C PHE A 406 20.00 -40.41 2.37
N PHE A 407 20.42 -39.21 2.01
CA PHE A 407 21.81 -38.90 1.63
C PHE A 407 22.63 -38.25 2.76
N ARG A 408 22.10 -38.22 3.99
CA ARG A 408 22.77 -37.64 5.16
C ARG A 408 23.31 -38.72 6.10
N LEU A 409 23.72 -38.35 7.31
CA LEU A 409 24.47 -39.20 8.22
C LEU A 409 23.59 -40.31 8.81
N GLY A 410 24.16 -41.50 8.96
CA GLY A 410 23.54 -42.61 9.67
C GLY A 410 24.59 -43.67 10.00
N PRO A 411 24.29 -44.65 10.86
CA PRO A 411 25.26 -45.66 11.29
C PRO A 411 25.99 -46.31 10.11
N GLY A 412 27.33 -46.22 10.11
CA GLY A 412 28.19 -46.75 9.05
C GLY A 412 28.22 -45.93 7.74
N ARG A 413 27.38 -44.90 7.57
CA ARG A 413 27.38 -44.01 6.40
C ARG A 413 28.39 -42.88 6.57
N CYS A 414 28.84 -42.34 5.44
CA CYS A 414 29.72 -41.18 5.37
C CYS A 414 28.98 -39.98 4.80
N VAL A 415 29.24 -38.78 5.33
CA VAL A 415 28.73 -37.51 4.79
C VAL A 415 29.86 -36.48 4.76
N ARG A 416 29.78 -35.51 3.85
CA ARG A 416 30.72 -34.39 3.79
C ARG A 416 30.19 -33.21 4.59
N LEU A 417 30.97 -32.72 5.55
CA LEU A 417 30.71 -31.44 6.19
C LEU A 417 30.93 -30.33 5.17
N ARG A 418 30.03 -29.34 5.11
CA ARG A 418 30.10 -28.27 4.11
C ARG A 418 31.39 -27.46 4.29
N GLY A 419 32.30 -27.55 3.30
CA GLY A 419 33.61 -26.91 3.36
C GLY A 419 34.65 -27.64 4.22
N GLY A 420 34.26 -28.73 4.88
CA GLY A 420 35.13 -29.53 5.75
C GLY A 420 35.36 -30.95 5.23
N HIS A 421 35.71 -31.83 6.16
CA HIS A 421 36.06 -33.22 5.86
C HIS A 421 34.84 -34.14 5.66
N ILE A 422 35.12 -35.34 5.15
CA ILE A 422 34.15 -36.44 5.14
C ILE A 422 34.23 -37.14 6.49
N ILE A 423 33.09 -37.27 7.16
CA ILE A 423 32.97 -37.95 8.45
C ILE A 423 32.18 -39.25 8.28
N ARG A 424 32.42 -40.22 9.16
CA ARG A 424 31.70 -41.50 9.22
C ARG A 424 31.09 -41.66 10.60
N CYS A 425 29.81 -42.02 10.67
CA CYS A 425 29.18 -42.39 11.94
C CYS A 425 29.64 -43.79 12.35
N VAL A 426 30.35 -43.87 13.47
CA VAL A 426 30.84 -45.13 14.07
C VAL A 426 29.97 -45.59 15.23
N SER A 427 29.48 -44.64 16.01
CA SER A 427 28.63 -44.83 17.19
C SER A 427 27.70 -43.62 17.33
N TYR A 428 26.69 -43.75 18.19
CA TYR A 428 25.86 -42.65 18.67
C TYR A 428 25.44 -42.97 20.11
N GLU A 429 25.20 -41.93 20.90
CA GLU A 429 24.70 -42.03 22.26
C GLU A 429 23.28 -41.49 22.32
N LYS A 430 22.48 -42.06 23.22
CA LYS A 430 21.13 -41.60 23.53
C LYS A 430 21.10 -41.15 24.98
N ASP A 431 20.28 -40.17 25.26
CA ASP A 431 19.81 -39.94 26.61
C ASP A 431 19.13 -41.22 27.13
N SER A 432 19.32 -41.49 28.42
CA SER A 432 18.49 -42.45 29.14
C SER A 432 17.12 -41.80 29.33
N ASP A 433 16.07 -42.41 28.78
CA ASP A 433 14.67 -41.98 28.87
C ASP A 433 14.27 -41.39 30.23
#